data_AF-Q19PZ4-F1
#
_entry.id   AF-Q19PZ4-F1
#
_cell.length_a   1.000
_cell.length_b   1.000
_cell.length_c   1.000
_cell.angle_alpha   90.00
_cell.angle_beta   90.00
_cell.angle_gamma   90.00
#
_symmetry.space_group_name_H-M   'P 1'
#
loop_
_entity.id
_entity.type
_entity.pdbx_description
1 polymer ?
#
loop_
_entity_poly.entity_id
_entity_poly.type
_entity_poly.pdbx_seq_one_letter_code
_entity_poly.pdbx_strand_id
1 'polypeptide(L)'
;LKMPVLNITGSLSPHIDDTVTFNGRLEPTKTNWMKISDCGLVLEEQPGKLSEAFRLFLQGEGYAVGALQKLSRADTHESLTY
;
A
#
# COMPACT_ATOMS: atom_id res chain seq x y z
N LEU A 1 -18.26 2.75 -0.53
CA LEU A 1 -17.54 3.90 -1.13
C LEU A 1 -17.58 3.75 -2.66
N LYS A 2 -17.73 4.83 -3.45
CA LYS A 2 -17.84 4.72 -4.93
C LYS A 2 -16.48 4.67 -5.63
N MET A 3 -15.47 5.29 -5.03
CA MET A 3 -14.09 5.30 -5.49
C MET A 3 -13.36 4.00 -5.12
N PRO A 4 -12.27 3.67 -5.81
CA PRO A 4 -11.31 2.66 -5.37
C PRO A 4 -10.70 3.00 -4.01
N VAL A 5 -10.42 1.98 -3.20
CA VAL A 5 -9.92 2.13 -1.83
C VAL A 5 -8.69 1.26 -1.62
N LEU A 6 -7.63 1.86 -1.10
CA LEU A 6 -6.48 1.15 -0.55
C LEU A 6 -6.56 1.23 0.98
N ASN A 7 -6.88 0.12 1.63
CA ASN A 7 -7.03 0.02 3.08
C ASN A 7 -5.80 -0.70 3.67
N ILE A 8 -4.99 0.02 4.45
CA ILE A 8 -3.70 -0.47 4.95
C ILE A 8 -3.69 -0.43 6.47
N THR A 9 -3.17 -1.48 7.09
CA THR A 9 -2.90 -1.50 8.53
C THR A 9 -1.54 -2.13 8.83
N GLY A 10 -0.99 -1.82 10.01
CA GLY A 10 0.19 -2.49 10.55
C GLY A 10 -0.19 -3.79 11.26
N SER A 11 0.67 -4.81 11.21
CA SER A 11 0.40 -6.11 11.85
C SER A 11 0.32 -6.06 13.36
N LEU A 12 0.90 -5.04 13.98
CA LEU A 12 0.89 -4.77 15.42
C LEU A 12 -0.07 -3.62 15.76
N SER A 13 -0.87 -3.14 14.80
CA SER A 13 -1.82 -2.07 15.03
C SER A 13 -2.97 -2.56 15.90
N PRO A 14 -3.40 -1.80 16.92
CA PRO A 14 -4.57 -2.15 17.72
C PRO A 14 -5.89 -2.13 16.91
N HIS A 15 -5.87 -1.55 15.71
CA HIS A 15 -7.05 -1.36 14.86
C HIS A 15 -7.14 -2.39 13.72
N ILE A 16 -6.37 -3.47 13.75
CA ILE A 16 -6.38 -4.48 12.68
C ILE A 16 -7.79 -5.03 12.41
N ASP A 17 -8.52 -5.42 13.45
CA ASP A 17 -9.87 -5.99 13.34
C ASP A 17 -10.90 -4.96 12.84
N ASP A 18 -10.72 -3.69 13.22
CA ASP A 18 -11.51 -2.58 12.69
C ASP A 18 -11.32 -2.44 11.18
N THR A 19 -10.08 -2.54 10.69
CA THR A 19 -9.79 -2.45 9.25
C THR A 19 -10.33 -3.64 8.45
N VAL A 20 -10.35 -4.85 9.04
CA VAL A 20 -10.95 -6.04 8.42
C VAL A 20 -12.47 -5.88 8.34
N THR A 21 -13.11 -5.43 9.42
CA THR A 21 -14.55 -5.15 9.46
C THR A 21 -14.93 -4.08 8.44
N PHE A 22 -14.13 -3.01 8.35
CA PHE A 22 -14.31 -1.97 7.35
C PHE A 22 -14.17 -2.52 5.93
N ASN A 23 -13.14 -3.33 5.66
CA ASN A 23 -12.96 -3.98 4.36
C ASN A 23 -14.15 -4.87 3.97
N GLY A 24 -14.72 -5.62 4.94
CA GLY A 24 -15.89 -6.46 4.72
C GLY A 24 -17.17 -5.69 4.33
N ARG A 25 -17.20 -4.37 4.51
CA ARG A 25 -18.30 -3.48 4.11
C ARG A 25 -18.04 -2.75 2.78
N LEU A 26 -16.89 -2.96 2.15
CA LEU A 26 -16.50 -2.34 0.88
C LEU A 26 -16.74 -3.28 -0.30
N GLU A 27 -16.80 -2.70 -1.51
CA GLU A 27 -16.91 -3.44 -2.76
C GLU A 27 -15.61 -4.23 -3.03
N PRO A 28 -15.65 -5.57 -3.11
CA PRO A 28 -14.44 -6.39 -3.22
C PRO A 28 -13.64 -6.12 -4.50
N THR A 29 -14.30 -5.71 -5.59
CA THR A 29 -13.66 -5.45 -6.87
C THR A 29 -12.98 -4.08 -6.95
N LYS A 30 -13.22 -3.20 -5.96
CA LYS A 30 -12.69 -1.83 -5.92
C LYS A 30 -11.81 -1.57 -4.70
N THR A 31 -11.52 -2.60 -3.93
CA THR A 31 -10.84 -2.45 -2.65
C THR A 31 -9.66 -3.40 -2.55
N ASN A 32 -8.50 -2.84 -2.24
CA ASN A 32 -7.32 -3.61 -1.85
C ASN A 32 -7.09 -3.42 -0.35
N TRP A 33 -7.07 -4.53 0.38
CA TRP A 33 -6.68 -4.53 1.79
C TRP A 33 -5.34 -5.22 1.95
N MET A 34 -4.43 -4.58 2.69
CA MET A 34 -3.13 -5.17 2.99
C MET A 34 -2.68 -4.87 4.42
N LYS A 35 -1.90 -5.81 4.95
CA LYS A 35 -1.27 -5.72 6.26
C LYS A 35 0.24 -5.63 6.09
N ILE A 36 0.86 -4.60 6.66
CA ILE A 36 2.31 -4.44 6.67
C ILE A 36 2.85 -5.11 7.93
N SER A 37 3.84 -5.97 7.75
CA SER A 37 4.44 -6.73 8.86
C SER A 37 5.37 -5.84 9.69
N ASP A 38 5.51 -6.21 10.97
CA ASP A 38 6.44 -5.63 11.93
C ASP A 38 6.28 -4.12 12.16
N CYS A 39 5.04 -3.63 12.16
CA CYS A 39 4.71 -2.25 12.51
C CYS A 39 3.33 -2.12 13.15
N GLY A 40 3.19 -1.14 14.04
CA GLY A 40 1.91 -0.64 14.54
C GLY A 40 1.44 0.59 13.78
N LEU A 41 2.34 1.56 13.55
CA LEU A 41 2.07 2.80 12.82
C LEU A 41 2.86 2.84 11.52
N VAL A 42 2.21 2.38 10.46
CA VAL A 42 2.80 2.23 9.12
C VAL A 42 3.51 3.48 8.62
N LEU A 43 2.93 4.67 8.84
CA LEU A 43 3.47 5.94 8.36
C LEU A 43 4.83 6.29 8.97
N GLU A 44 5.04 5.95 10.24
CA GLU A 44 6.29 6.25 10.94
C GLU A 44 7.32 5.15 10.78
N GLU A 45 6.89 3.88 10.85
CA GLU A 45 7.80 2.74 10.94
C GLU A 45 8.13 2.13 9.57
N GLN A 46 7.23 2.22 8.59
CA GLN A 46 7.38 1.58 7.27
C GLN A 46 6.99 2.52 6.10
N PRO A 47 7.48 3.78 6.04
CA PRO A 47 7.08 4.75 5.01
C PRO A 47 7.45 4.30 3.58
N GLY A 48 8.54 3.53 3.42
CA GLY A 48 8.95 3.00 2.11
C GLY A 48 7.93 2.01 1.54
N LYS A 49 7.53 1.01 2.33
CA LYS A 49 6.51 0.02 1.93
C LYS A 49 5.16 0.66 1.65
N LEU A 50 4.78 1.67 2.45
CA LEU A 50 3.58 2.45 2.21
C LEU A 50 3.65 3.22 0.88
N SER A 51 4.78 3.89 0.63
CA SER A 51 5.00 4.66 -0.60
C SER A 51 4.93 3.77 -1.84
N GLU A 52 5.50 2.57 -1.75
CA GLU A 52 5.41 1.58 -2.83
C GLU A 52 3.97 1.10 -3.06
N ALA A 53 3.27 0.71 -2.00
CA ALA A 53 1.86 0.29 -2.09
C ALA A 53 0.99 1.39 -2.70
N PHE A 54 1.20 2.64 -2.28
CA PHE A 54 0.49 3.80 -2.82
C PHE A 54 0.81 4.04 -4.30
N ARG A 55 2.08 3.94 -4.69
CA ARG A 55 2.52 4.04 -6.10
C ARG A 55 1.85 2.97 -6.96
N LEU A 56 1.84 1.73 -6.51
CA LEU A 56 1.23 0.61 -7.24
C LEU A 56 -0.28 0.77 -7.36
N PHE A 57 -0.95 1.25 -6.32
CA PHE A 57 -2.36 1.58 -6.36
C PHE A 57 -2.67 2.65 -7.41
N LEU A 58 -1.93 3.76 -7.42
CA LEU A 58 -2.09 4.79 -8.45
C LEU A 58 -1.85 4.26 -9.87
N GLN A 59 -0.86 3.38 -10.04
CA GLN A 59 -0.60 2.74 -11.33
C GLN A 59 -1.78 1.87 -11.78
N GLY A 60 -2.40 1.13 -10.86
CA GLY A 60 -3.61 0.33 -11.13
C GLY A 60 -4.80 1.18 -11.57
N GLU A 61 -4.91 2.41 -11.03
CA GLU A 61 -5.93 3.39 -11.42
C GLU A 61 -5.60 4.16 -12.71
N GLY A 62 -4.49 3.84 -13.37
CA GLY A 62 -4.04 4.50 -14.61
C GLY A 62 -3.32 5.82 -14.40
N TYR A 63 -3.03 6.20 -13.15
CA TYR A 63 -2.19 7.36 -12.82
C TYR A 63 -0.70 6.98 -12.83
N ALA A 64 0.15 8.00 -12.93
CA ALA A 64 1.59 7.88 -12.72
C ALA A 64 2.37 6.87 -13.61
N VAL A 65 1.75 6.41 -14.71
CA VAL A 65 2.29 5.40 -15.64
C VAL A 65 3.62 5.84 -16.28
N GLY A 66 3.90 7.15 -16.43
CA GLY A 66 5.16 7.63 -17.05
C GLY A 66 6.28 8.02 -16.08
N ALA A 67 5.96 8.70 -14.98
CA ALA A 67 6.97 9.26 -14.06
C ALA A 67 7.41 8.25 -12.99
N LEU A 68 6.48 7.48 -12.42
CA LEU A 68 6.78 6.53 -11.33
C LEU A 68 7.31 5.18 -11.84
N GLN A 69 7.05 4.80 -13.11
CA GLN A 69 7.68 3.62 -13.72
C GLN A 69 9.20 3.76 -13.83
N LYS A 70 9.72 4.96 -14.11
CA LYS A 70 11.18 5.19 -14.15
C LYS A 70 11.83 5.00 -12.78
N LEU A 71 11.16 5.43 -11.71
CA LEU A 71 11.61 5.26 -10.33
C LEU A 71 11.59 3.78 -9.90
N SER A 72 10.57 3.01 -10.30
CA SER A 72 10.49 1.57 -9.99
C SER A 72 11.66 0.75 -10.56
N ARG A 73 12.28 1.20 -11.66
CA ARG A 73 13.44 0.52 -12.28
C ARG A 73 14.77 0.89 -11.62
N ALA A 74 14.84 2.04 -10.95
CA ALA A 74 16.06 2.50 -10.28
C ALA A 74 16.30 1.75 -8.96
N ASP A 75 15.24 1.49 -8.19
CA ASP A 75 15.29 0.84 -6.87
C ASP A 75 15.82 -0.61 -6.92
N THR A 76 15.55 -1.33 -8.01
CA THR A 76 16.10 -2.67 -8.24
C THR A 76 17.63 -2.73 -8.42
N HIS A 77 18.31 -1.61 -8.68
CA HIS A 77 19.75 -1.61 -8.94
C HIS A 77 20.60 -1.35 -7.69
N GLU A 78 20.03 -0.75 -6.63
CA GLU A 78 20.75 -0.49 -5.36
C GLU A 78 20.67 -1.67 -4.38
N SER A 79 19.79 -2.64 -4.60
CA SER A 79 19.65 -3.83 -3.74
C SER A 79 20.66 -4.95 -4.02
N LEU A 80 21.53 -4.81 -5.02
CA LEU A 80 22.53 -5.83 -5.43
C LEU A 80 23.98 -5.38 -5.25
N THR A 81 24.22 -4.25 -4.59
CA THR A 81 25.57 -3.80 -4.23
C THR A 81 25.72 -3.75 -2.71
N TYR A 82 25.80 -4.93 -2.10
CA TYR A 82 26.42 -5.17 -0.80
C TYR A 82 27.11 -6.53 -0.83
#